data_AF-A0A942XWG1-F1
#
_entry.id   AF-A0A942XWG1-F1
#
_cell.length_a   1.000
_cell.length_b   1.000
_cell.length_c   1.000
_cell.angle_alpha   90.00
_cell.angle_beta   90.00
_cell.angle_gamma   90.00
#
_symmetry.space_group_name_H-M   'P 1'
#
loop_
_entity.id
_entity.type
_entity.pdbx_description
1 polymer ?
#
loop_
_entity_poly.entity_id
_entity_poly.type
_entity_poly.pdbx_seq_one_letter_code
_entity_poly.pdbx_strand_id
1 'polypeptide(L)'
;MMYSVSSELYLEVAARLAEAIGGGSYFSGSLTFLFGDMECRLTASVIVYRRRERLPEGDRDAIADLVPVWWEFHTAVNGGEVLNDFSFSEVRALL
;
A
#
# COMPACT_ATOMS: atom_id res chain seq x y z
N MET A 1 -20.56 12.82 -1.35
CA MET A 1 -20.55 11.61 -0.51
C MET A 1 -19.14 11.08 -0.55
N MET A 2 -18.55 10.79 0.61
CA MET A 2 -17.17 10.30 0.72
C MET A 2 -17.21 8.76 0.70
N TYR A 3 -16.40 8.14 -0.14
CA TYR A 3 -16.24 6.69 -0.19
C TYR A 3 -15.47 6.23 1.05
N SER A 4 -15.97 5.20 1.74
CA SER A 4 -15.26 4.61 2.86
C SER A 4 -14.45 3.41 2.37
N VAL A 5 -13.14 3.45 2.57
CA VAL A 5 -12.20 2.41 2.13
C VAL A 5 -12.43 1.16 2.97
N SER A 6 -12.78 0.06 2.31
CA SER A 6 -13.01 -1.22 2.99
C SER A 6 -11.70 -1.90 3.39
N SER A 7 -11.78 -2.79 4.38
CA SER A 7 -10.62 -3.58 4.84
C SER A 7 -10.02 -4.44 3.72
N GLU A 8 -10.84 -4.96 2.80
CA GLU A 8 -10.38 -5.72 1.65
C GLU A 8 -9.56 -4.86 0.68
N LEU A 9 -9.94 -3.59 0.50
CA LEU A 9 -9.17 -2.67 -0.32
C LEU A 9 -7.84 -2.31 0.34
N TYR A 10 -7.80 -2.14 1.67
CA TYR A 10 -6.53 -1.96 2.38
C TYR A 10 -5.59 -3.16 2.25
N LEU A 11 -6.12 -4.40 2.34
CA LEU A 11 -5.35 -5.62 2.13
C LEU A 11 -4.78 -5.70 0.71
N GLU A 12 -5.58 -5.35 -0.30
CA GLU A 12 -5.13 -5.33 -1.69
C GLU A 12 -4.03 -4.30 -1.91
N VAL A 13 -4.20 -3.08 -1.36
CA VAL A 13 -3.17 -2.04 -1.41
C VAL A 13 -1.88 -2.50 -0.73
N ALA A 14 -1.99 -3.11 0.46
CA ALA A 14 -0.84 -3.62 1.21
C ALA A 14 -0.08 -4.68 0.41
N ALA A 15 -0.78 -5.67 -0.14
CA ALA A 15 -0.17 -6.73 -0.95
C ALA A 15 0.58 -6.16 -2.16
N ARG A 16 -0.05 -5.24 -2.90
CA ARG A 16 0.55 -4.61 -4.08
C ARG A 16 1.75 -3.73 -3.73
N LEU A 17 1.66 -3.00 -2.61
CA LEU A 17 2.76 -2.17 -2.15
C LEU A 17 3.95 -3.02 -1.69
N ALA A 18 3.71 -4.12 -0.98
CA ALA A 18 4.76 -5.05 -0.57
C ALA A 18 5.45 -5.69 -1.78
N GLU A 19 4.67 -6.11 -2.79
CA GLU A 19 5.21 -6.65 -4.04
C GLU A 19 6.08 -5.61 -4.77
N ALA A 20 5.59 -4.38 -4.89
CA ALA A 20 6.30 -3.29 -5.57
C ALA A 20 7.56 -2.84 -4.81
N ILE A 21 7.55 -2.89 -3.48
CA ILE A 21 8.74 -2.67 -2.63
C ILE A 21 9.76 -3.79 -2.85
N GLY A 22 9.29 -5.04 -2.95
CA GLY A 22 10.15 -6.21 -3.06
C GLY A 22 11.19 -6.28 -1.93
N GLY A 23 12.47 -6.39 -2.30
CA GLY A 23 13.62 -6.40 -1.38
C GLY A 23 14.23 -5.03 -1.06
N GLY A 24 13.67 -3.95 -1.60
CA GLY A 24 14.23 -2.60 -1.45
C GLY A 24 14.07 -2.02 -0.04
N SER A 25 14.90 -1.01 0.27
CA SER A 25 14.77 -0.16 1.47
C SER A 25 14.04 1.17 1.21
N TYR A 26 13.62 1.40 -0.03
CA TYR A 26 12.91 2.60 -0.47
C TYR A 26 12.01 2.25 -1.66
N PHE A 27 10.83 2.84 -1.70
CA PHE A 27 9.92 2.76 -2.85
C PHE A 27 9.42 4.16 -3.19
N SER A 28 9.32 4.45 -4.48
CA SER A 28 8.70 5.66 -5.00
C SER A 28 8.06 5.37 -6.35
N GLY A 29 6.74 5.46 -6.42
CA GLY A 29 6.02 5.15 -7.64
C GLY A 29 4.51 5.18 -7.48
N SER A 30 3.82 4.73 -8.52
CA SER A 30 2.37 4.64 -8.59
C SER A 30 1.92 3.20 -8.81
N LEU A 31 0.98 2.74 -8.00
CA LEU A 31 0.24 1.50 -8.15
C LEU A 31 -1.13 1.85 -8.71
N THR A 32 -1.48 1.36 -9.89
CA THR A 32 -2.81 1.56 -10.49
C THR A 32 -3.47 0.22 -10.71
N PHE A 33 -4.71 0.06 -10.25
CA PHE A 33 -5.42 -1.20 -10.33
C PHE A 33 -6.93 -1.04 -10.21
N LEU A 34 -7.65 -2.09 -10.61
CA LEU A 34 -9.09 -2.19 -10.44
C LEU A 34 -9.45 -2.92 -9.15
N PHE A 35 -10.46 -2.42 -8.45
CA PHE A 35 -11.09 -3.07 -7.30
C PHE A 35 -12.61 -3.03 -7.47
N GLY A 36 -13.19 -4.14 -7.93
CA GLY A 36 -14.55 -4.14 -8.45
C GLY A 36 -14.66 -3.20 -9.67
N ASP A 37 -15.63 -2.28 -9.64
CA ASP A 37 -15.83 -1.27 -10.69
C ASP A 37 -15.06 0.04 -10.44
N MET A 38 -14.15 0.05 -9.45
CA MET A 38 -13.37 1.23 -9.07
C MET A 38 -11.95 1.17 -9.58
N GLU A 39 -11.50 2.24 -10.21
CA GLU A 39 -10.09 2.48 -10.50
C GLU A 39 -9.42 3.09 -9.27
N CYS A 40 -8.44 2.39 -8.72
CA CYS A 40 -7.65 2.81 -7.58
C CYS A 40 -6.24 3.18 -8.04
N ARG A 41 -5.72 4.30 -7.55
CA ARG A 41 -4.33 4.71 -7.75
C ARG A 41 -3.70 5.17 -6.46
N LEU A 42 -2.72 4.42 -5.97
CA LEU A 42 -1.82 4.85 -4.91
C LEU A 42 -0.53 5.38 -5.52
N THR A 43 -0.22 6.66 -5.34
CA THR A 43 1.14 7.16 -5.57
C THR A 43 1.78 7.36 -4.20
N ALA A 44 2.95 6.80 -3.97
CA ALA A 44 3.61 6.88 -2.69
C ALA A 44 5.14 6.87 -2.81
N SER A 45 5.78 7.57 -1.89
CA SER A 45 7.20 7.50 -1.59
C SER A 45 7.37 7.09 -0.14
N VAL A 46 8.01 5.95 0.10
CA VAL A 46 8.12 5.34 1.43
C VAL A 46 9.55 4.87 1.68
N ILE A 47 10.02 5.07 2.91
CA ILE A 47 11.24 4.44 3.42
C ILE A 47 10.84 3.12 4.09
N VAL A 48 11.55 2.05 3.75
CA VAL A 48 11.26 0.69 4.20
C VAL A 48 12.30 0.25 5.20
N TYR A 49 11.87 0.07 6.45
CA TYR A 49 12.70 -0.53 7.48
C TYR A 49 12.53 -2.03 7.41
N ARG A 50 13.65 -2.75 7.30
CA ARG A 50 13.66 -4.21 7.26
C ARG A 50 14.28 -4.78 8.52
N ARG A 51 13.73 -5.92 8.94
CA ARG A 51 14.30 -6.72 10.01
C ARG A 51 14.66 -8.08 9.45
N ARG A 52 15.90 -8.49 9.69
CA ARG A 52 16.34 -9.84 9.40
C ARG A 52 15.74 -10.79 10.43
N GLU A 53 14.93 -11.71 9.96
CA GLU A 53 14.31 -12.75 10.76
C GLU A 53 15.00 -14.08 10.46
N ARG A 54 15.38 -14.78 11.53
CA ARG A 54 16.03 -16.09 11.45
C ARG A 54 14.99 -17.15 11.77
N LEU A 55 14.60 -17.91 10.77
CA LEU A 55 13.64 -19.01 10.91
C LEU A 55 14.35 -20.35 10.69
N PRO A 56 13.78 -21.47 11.17
CA PRO A 56 14.31 -22.80 10.86
C PRO A 56 14.45 -23.07 9.35
N GLU A 57 13.56 -22.48 8.55
CA GLU A 57 13.54 -22.60 7.09
C GLU A 57 14.57 -21.70 6.39
N GLY A 58 15.20 -20.79 7.15
CA GLY A 58 16.22 -19.86 6.65
C GLY A 58 16.00 -18.43 7.10
N ASP A 59 16.82 -17.55 6.53
CA ASP A 59 16.77 -16.12 6.82
C ASP A 59 15.84 -15.41 5.86
N ARG A 60 15.04 -14.47 6.38
CA ARG A 60 14.24 -13.56 5.56
C ARG A 60 14.41 -12.12 6.01
N ASP A 61 14.46 -11.19 5.06
CA ASP A 61 14.45 -9.76 5.32
C ASP A 61 13.01 -9.24 5.19
N ALA A 62 12.27 -9.35 6.29
CA ALA A 62 10.88 -8.91 6.38
C ALA A 62 10.79 -7.38 6.45
N ILE A 63 9.71 -6.83 5.91
CA ILE A 63 9.33 -5.44 6.19
C ILE A 63 8.98 -5.39 7.69
N ALA A 64 9.60 -4.47 8.40
CA ALA A 64 9.38 -4.26 9.82
C ALA A 64 8.62 -2.97 10.09
N ASP A 65 8.80 -1.97 9.22
CA ASP A 65 8.08 -0.72 9.29
C ASP A 65 8.12 0.03 7.95
N LEU A 66 7.13 0.90 7.73
CA LEU A 66 7.07 1.82 6.59
C LEU A 66 6.89 3.25 7.09
N VAL A 67 7.79 4.13 6.64
CA VAL A 67 7.70 5.58 6.90
C VAL A 67 7.27 6.27 5.61
N PRO A 68 6.03 6.79 5.52
CA PRO A 68 5.60 7.54 4.36
C PRO A 68 6.28 8.91 4.33
N VAL A 69 6.93 9.23 3.21
CA VAL A 69 7.47 10.55 2.93
C VAL A 69 6.42 11.42 2.25
N TRP A 70 5.71 10.84 1.28
CA TRP A 70 4.61 11.47 0.55
C TRP A 70 3.68 10.39 0.01
N TRP A 71 2.37 10.63 -0.03
CA TRP A 71 1.41 9.72 -0.63
C TRP A 71 0.11 10.43 -1.03
N GLU A 72 -0.55 9.89 -2.06
CA GLU A 72 -1.90 10.23 -2.50
C GLU A 72 -2.65 8.96 -2.93
N PHE A 73 -3.92 8.83 -2.56
CA PHE A 73 -4.77 7.72 -2.94
C PHE A 73 -6.03 8.21 -3.63
N HIS A 74 -6.15 7.90 -4.92
CA HIS A 74 -7.28 8.26 -5.75
C HIS A 74 -8.17 7.05 -5.99
N THR A 75 -9.47 7.29 -5.96
CA THR A 75 -10.51 6.33 -6.32
C THR A 75 -11.41 6.96 -7.36
N ALA A 76 -11.62 6.30 -8.50
CA ALA A 76 -12.53 6.75 -9.53
C ALA A 76 -13.61 5.69 -9.81
N VAL A 77 -14.87 6.12 -9.87
CA VAL A 77 -16.04 5.29 -10.20
C VAL A 77 -16.64 5.85 -11.48
N ASN A 78 -16.83 5.02 -12.51
CA ASN A 78 -17.38 5.45 -13.81
C ASN A 78 -16.65 6.65 -14.43
N GLY A 79 -15.32 6.74 -14.24
CA GLY A 79 -14.49 7.84 -14.74
C GLY A 79 -14.58 9.14 -13.93
N GLY A 80 -15.37 9.18 -12.85
CA GLY A 80 -15.44 10.30 -11.92
C GLY A 80 -14.63 10.04 -10.65
N GLU A 81 -13.77 10.98 -10.26
CA GLU A 81 -13.04 10.90 -9.00
C GLU A 81 -13.99 11.02 -7.80
N VAL A 82 -13.80 10.15 -6.82
CA VAL A 82 -14.57 10.10 -5.58
C VAL A 82 -13.61 10.29 -4.41
N LEU A 83 -13.90 11.25 -3.54
CA LEU A 83 -13.15 11.46 -2.31
C LEU A 83 -13.30 10.24 -1.40
N ASN A 84 -12.21 9.83 -0.76
CA ASN A 84 -12.17 8.68 0.14
C ASN A 84 -11.52 9.02 1.49
N ASP A 85 -11.71 8.16 2.49
CA ASP A 85 -11.15 8.27 3.84
C ASP A 85 -9.85 7.46 4.03
N PHE A 86 -9.11 7.23 2.93
CA PHE A 86 -7.90 6.43 2.98
C PHE A 86 -6.90 6.96 4.00
N SER A 87 -6.27 6.02 4.70
CA SER A 87 -5.26 6.28 5.71
C SER A 87 -4.07 5.35 5.48
N PHE A 88 -2.90 5.93 5.26
CA PHE A 88 -1.68 5.14 5.09
C PHE A 88 -1.33 4.31 6.33
N SER A 89 -1.76 4.75 7.52
CA SER A 89 -1.53 4.02 8.78
C SER A 89 -2.21 2.64 8.79
N GLU A 90 -3.35 2.49 8.12
CA GLU A 90 -4.04 1.20 8.00
C GLU A 90 -3.23 0.24 7.12
N VAL A 91 -2.67 0.71 6.00
CA VAL A 91 -1.77 -0.11 5.16
C VAL A 91 -0.51 -0.51 5.91
N ARG A 92 0.09 0.44 6.64
CA ARG A 92 1.28 0.19 7.46
C ARG A 92 1.03 -0.87 8.53
N ALA A 93 -0.17 -0.93 9.10
CA ALA A 93 -0.50 -1.94 10.12
C ALA A 93 -0.65 -3.37 9.54
N LEU A 94 -0.77 -3.49 8.22
CA LEU A 94 -0.96 -4.76 7.50
C LEU A 94 0.36 -5.32 6.92
N LEU A 95 1.48 -4.60 7.04
CA LEU A 95 2.80 -4.95 6.49
C LEU A 95 3.83 -5.15 7.59
#